data_AF-A0A7K1GH79-F1
#
_entry.id   AF-A0A7K1GH79-F1
#
_cell.length_a   1.000
_cell.length_b   1.000
_cell.length_c   1.000
_cell.angle_alpha   90.00
_cell.angle_beta   90.00
_cell.angle_gamma   90.00
#
_symmetry.space_group_name_H-M   'P 1'
#
loop_
_entity.id
_entity.type
_entity.pdbx_description
1 polymer ?
#
loop_
_entity_poly.entity_id
_entity_poly.type
_entity_poly.pdbx_seq_one_letter_code
_entity_poly.pdbx_strand_id
1 'polypeptide(L)'
;EVGYTAGVETTTGPLGQGIANAVGMAIAEKTLAAQFNRPGHDIVDHYTYAFMGDGCMMEGISHEVCSLAGTLKLGKLVAFYDDNG
;
A
#
# COMPACT_ATOMS: atom_id res chain seq x y z
N GLU A 1 -3.33 -4.50 16.11
CA GLU A 1 -3.99 -5.44 15.17
C GLU A 1 -5.25 -4.80 14.62
N VAL A 2 -5.59 -5.09 13.36
CA VAL A 2 -6.87 -4.67 12.79
C VAL A 2 -8.03 -5.31 13.58
N GLY A 3 -9.09 -4.56 13.82
CA GLY A 3 -10.25 -5.02 14.61
C GLY A 3 -10.10 -4.95 16.13
N TYR A 4 -8.88 -4.74 16.65
CA TYR A 4 -8.64 -4.57 18.09
C TYR A 4 -8.38 -3.11 18.50
N THR A 5 -7.67 -2.35 17.67
CA THR A 5 -7.30 -0.96 17.97
C THR A 5 -7.90 -0.03 16.91
N ALA A 6 -8.61 1.03 17.34
CA ALA A 6 -9.18 2.01 16.43
C ALA A 6 -8.07 2.70 15.60
N GLY A 7 -8.26 2.76 14.29
CA GLY A 7 -7.31 3.36 13.33
C GLY A 7 -6.17 2.44 12.87
N VAL A 8 -6.14 1.17 13.29
CA VAL A 8 -5.20 0.18 12.74
C VAL A 8 -5.80 -0.46 11.49
N GLU A 9 -5.23 -0.15 10.32
CA GLU A 9 -5.75 -0.57 9.01
C GLU A 9 -5.46 -2.03 8.66
N THR A 10 -4.37 -2.60 9.18
CA THR A 10 -4.02 -4.01 8.95
C THR A 10 -3.18 -4.55 10.11
N THR A 11 -3.22 -5.86 10.33
CA THR A 11 -2.30 -6.53 11.26
C THR A 11 -0.98 -6.78 10.55
N THR A 12 0.09 -6.23 11.10
CA THR A 12 1.48 -6.39 10.62
C THR A 12 2.33 -7.07 11.68
N GLY A 13 3.56 -7.42 11.33
CA GLY A 13 4.51 -8.10 12.22
C GLY A 13 5.45 -8.97 11.40
N PRO A 14 4.92 -10.00 10.70
CA PRO A 14 5.67 -10.71 9.66
C PRO A 14 6.17 -9.72 8.59
N LEU A 15 7.49 -9.67 8.41
CA LEU A 15 8.16 -8.69 7.58
C LEU A 15 7.71 -8.81 6.11
N GLY A 16 7.70 -7.69 5.39
CA GLY A 16 7.28 -7.62 3.99
C GLY A 16 5.76 -7.66 3.75
N GLN A 17 4.95 -8.29 4.62
CA GLN A 17 3.50 -8.37 4.40
C GLN A 17 2.80 -7.00 4.53
N GLY A 18 3.35 -6.07 5.32
CA GLY A 18 2.83 -4.71 5.42
C GLY A 18 2.85 -3.95 4.09
N ILE A 19 3.95 -4.01 3.33
CA ILE A 19 4.04 -3.36 2.02
C ILE A 19 3.15 -4.09 0.99
N ALA A 20 3.00 -5.41 1.09
CA ALA A 20 2.06 -6.16 0.26
C ALA A 20 0.61 -5.70 0.46
N ASN A 21 0.18 -5.53 1.72
CA ASN A 21 -1.14 -5.02 2.06
C ASN A 21 -1.35 -3.59 1.52
N ALA A 22 -0.35 -2.71 1.66
CA ALA A 22 -0.41 -1.34 1.14
C ALA A 22 -0.54 -1.30 -0.40
N VAL A 23 0.17 -2.18 -1.12
CA VAL A 23 0.00 -2.34 -2.57
C VAL A 23 -1.45 -2.73 -2.90
N GLY A 24 -2.05 -3.67 -2.15
CA GLY A 24 -3.46 -4.04 -2.30
C GLY A 24 -4.43 -2.88 -2.06
N MET A 25 -4.20 -2.07 -1.03
CA MET A 25 -5.02 -0.88 -0.74
C MET A 25 -4.94 0.16 -1.86
N ALA A 26 -3.74 0.42 -2.40
CA ALA A 26 -3.56 1.34 -3.53
C ALA A 26 -4.18 0.81 -4.84
N ILE A 27 -4.17 -0.51 -5.06
CA ILE A 27 -4.92 -1.14 -6.17
C ILE A 27 -6.42 -0.88 -5.98
N ALA A 28 -6.95 -1.10 -4.77
CA ALA A 28 -8.37 -0.90 -4.48
C ALA A 28 -8.81 0.56 -4.70
N GLU A 29 -8.03 1.54 -4.22
CA GLU A 29 -8.28 2.96 -4.48
C GLU A 29 -8.36 3.25 -5.99
N LYS A 30 -7.34 2.82 -6.74
CA LYS A 30 -7.26 3.07 -8.18
C LYS A 30 -8.41 2.41 -8.94
N THR A 31 -8.76 1.18 -8.57
CA THR A 31 -9.84 0.43 -9.19
C THR A 31 -11.20 1.05 -8.89
N LEU A 32 -11.46 1.44 -7.64
CA LEU A 32 -12.72 2.07 -7.25
C LEU A 32 -12.87 3.47 -7.84
N ALA A 33 -11.80 4.27 -7.85
CA ALA A 33 -11.78 5.57 -8.52
C ALA A 33 -12.15 5.44 -10.00
N ALA A 34 -11.54 4.49 -10.72
CA ALA A 34 -11.85 4.25 -12.13
C ALA A 34 -13.30 3.79 -12.37
N GLN A 35 -13.90 3.05 -11.44
CA GLN A 35 -15.26 2.55 -11.56
C GLN A 35 -16.32 3.62 -11.22
N PHE A 36 -16.06 4.44 -10.21
CA PHE A 36 -17.10 5.27 -9.58
C PHE A 36 -16.92 6.77 -9.77
N ASN A 37 -15.71 7.29 -9.99
CA ASN A 37 -15.54 8.70 -10.27
C ASN A 37 -16.20 9.06 -11.60
N ARG A 38 -16.75 10.26 -11.68
CA ARG A 38 -17.40 10.82 -12.87
C ARG A 38 -16.88 12.23 -13.09
N PRO A 39 -16.97 12.79 -14.32
CA PRO A 39 -16.59 14.17 -14.57
C PRO A 39 -17.26 15.12 -13.57
N GLY A 40 -16.46 15.89 -12.81
CA GLY A 40 -16.92 16.81 -11.76
C GLY A 40 -17.18 16.16 -10.38
N HIS A 41 -16.97 14.85 -10.23
CA HIS A 41 -17.25 14.08 -9.03
C HIS A 41 -16.21 12.98 -8.77
N ASP A 42 -15.11 13.36 -8.11
CA ASP A 42 -14.07 12.43 -7.65
C ASP A 42 -14.35 11.99 -6.21
N ILE A 43 -15.15 10.94 -6.06
CA ILE A 43 -15.59 10.45 -4.74
C ILE A 43 -14.61 9.46 -4.11
N VAL A 44 -13.72 8.87 -4.90
CA VAL A 44 -12.57 8.09 -4.42
C VAL A 44 -11.31 8.81 -4.89
N ASP A 45 -10.63 9.44 -3.93
CA ASP A 45 -9.36 10.12 -4.15
C ASP A 45 -8.57 10.18 -2.83
N HIS A 46 -7.71 9.19 -2.58
CA HIS A 46 -6.87 9.17 -1.39
C HIS A 46 -5.53 8.49 -1.66
N TYR A 47 -4.57 8.72 -0.75
CA TYR A 47 -3.25 8.09 -0.79
C TYR A 47 -3.19 6.85 0.09
N THR A 48 -2.25 5.97 -0.23
CA THR A 48 -1.81 4.89 0.65
C THR A 48 -0.36 5.12 1.06
N TYR A 49 -0.10 5.15 2.37
CA TYR A 49 1.23 5.35 2.92
C TYR A 49 1.72 4.09 3.64
N ALA A 50 3.00 3.75 3.45
CA ALA A 50 3.62 2.62 4.11
C ALA A 50 5.00 3.01 4.65
N PHE A 51 5.29 2.67 5.91
CA PHE A 51 6.64 2.70 6.45
C PHE A 51 7.20 1.28 6.45
N MET A 52 8.47 1.13 6.08
CA MET A 52 9.14 -0.16 5.98
C MET A 52 10.65 -0.01 6.25
N GLY A 53 11.31 -1.05 6.75
CA GLY A 53 12.76 -1.06 6.98
C GLY A 53 13.47 -2.17 6.19
N ASP A 54 14.73 -2.42 6.51
CA ASP A 54 15.59 -3.40 5.81
C ASP A 54 15.01 -4.81 5.80
N GLY A 55 14.44 -5.23 6.93
CA GLY A 55 13.78 -6.52 7.06
C GLY A 55 12.65 -6.71 6.03
N CYS A 56 11.89 -5.65 5.73
CA CYS A 56 10.87 -5.72 4.69
C CYS A 56 11.50 -5.76 3.29
N MET A 57 12.57 -5.01 3.04
CA MET A 57 13.26 -4.97 1.74
C MET A 57 14.02 -6.26 1.41
N MET A 58 14.44 -7.03 2.42
CA MET A 58 15.07 -8.33 2.24
C MET A 58 14.08 -9.47 1.98
N GLU A 59 12.84 -9.34 2.45
CA GLU A 59 11.80 -10.35 2.23
C GLU A 59 11.38 -10.40 0.76
N GLY A 60 11.36 -11.60 0.17
CA GLY A 60 11.07 -11.79 -1.26
C GLY A 60 9.71 -11.28 -1.70
N ILE A 61 8.73 -11.25 -0.79
CA ILE A 61 7.41 -10.69 -1.07
C ILE A 61 7.46 -9.19 -1.43
N SER A 62 8.44 -8.44 -0.91
CA SER A 62 8.62 -7.04 -1.28
C SER A 62 8.97 -6.90 -2.76
N HIS A 63 9.79 -7.81 -3.30
CA HIS A 63 10.12 -7.84 -4.73
C HIS A 63 8.88 -8.10 -5.58
N GLU A 64 8.07 -9.10 -5.22
CA GLU A 64 6.86 -9.47 -5.95
C GLU A 64 5.87 -8.29 -6.03
N VAL A 65 5.52 -7.71 -4.88
CA VAL A 65 4.48 -6.69 -4.81
C VAL A 65 4.95 -5.34 -5.32
N CYS A 66 6.22 -4.97 -5.12
CA CYS A 66 6.76 -3.71 -5.65
C CYS A 66 6.97 -3.78 -7.17
N SER A 67 7.37 -4.93 -7.71
CA SER A 67 7.42 -5.16 -9.17
C SER A 67 6.04 -4.99 -9.81
N LEU A 68 5.02 -5.57 -9.19
CA LEU A 68 3.64 -5.43 -9.64
C LEU A 68 3.13 -3.99 -9.50
N ALA A 69 3.40 -3.32 -8.38
CA ALA A 69 3.01 -1.91 -8.16
C ALA A 69 3.62 -0.97 -9.22
N GLY A 70 4.87 -1.20 -9.61
CA GLY A 70 5.52 -0.49 -10.71
C GLY A 70 4.82 -0.74 -12.05
N THR A 71 4.53 -2.00 -12.38
CA THR A 71 3.80 -2.39 -13.60
C THR A 71 2.42 -1.74 -13.67
N LEU A 72 1.70 -1.70 -12.55
CA LEU A 72 0.36 -1.13 -12.46
C LEU A 72 0.35 0.40 -12.34
N LYS A 73 1.51 1.06 -12.20
CA LYS A 73 1.64 2.52 -12.04
C LYS A 73 0.77 3.06 -10.91
N LEU A 74 0.98 2.58 -9.69
CA LEU A 74 0.23 3.01 -8.49
C LEU A 74 0.76 4.35 -7.96
N GLY A 75 0.47 5.45 -8.65
CA GLY A 75 1.01 6.78 -8.32
C GLY A 75 0.55 7.41 -7.00
N LYS A 76 -0.44 6.81 -6.32
CA LYS A 76 -0.92 7.21 -4.99
C LYS A 76 -0.43 6.31 -3.86
N LEU A 77 0.45 5.35 -4.16
CA LEU A 77 1.22 4.60 -3.17
C LEU A 77 2.53 5.33 -2.89
N VAL A 78 2.76 5.72 -1.64
CA VAL A 78 4.02 6.35 -1.20
C VAL A 78 4.59 5.55 -0.05
N ALA A 79 5.77 4.96 -0.27
CA ALA A 79 6.48 4.20 0.74
C ALA A 79 7.66 5.00 1.29
N PHE A 80 7.87 4.92 2.59
CA PHE A 80 9.01 5.47 3.31
C PHE A 80 9.86 4.31 3.77
N TYR A 81 11.07 4.23 3.22
CA TYR A 81 12.07 3.28 3.67
C TYR A 81 12.88 3.94 4.78
N ASP A 82 12.82 3.34 5.96
CA ASP A 82 13.67 3.65 7.10
C ASP A 82 15.06 3.02 6.86
N ASP A 83 15.87 3.74 6.09
CA ASP A 83 17.26 3.42 5.77
C ASP A 83 18.16 3.87 6.93
N ASN A 84 18.43 2.94 7.85
CA ASN A 84 19.13 3.23 9.10
C ASN A 84 20.30 2.30 9.43
N GLY A 85 20.69 1.38 8.54
CA GLY A 85 21.84 0.48 8.75
C GLY A 85 22.05 -0.63 7.72
#